data_AF-A0A2G2XQ29-F1
#
_entry.id   AF-A0A2G2XQ29-F1
#
_cell.length_a   1.000
_cell.length_b   1.000
_cell.length_c   1.000
_cell.angle_alpha   90.00
_cell.angle_beta   90.00
_cell.angle_gamma   90.00
#
_symmetry.space_group_name_H-M   'P 1'
#
loop_
_entity.id
_entity.type
_entity.pdbx_description
1 polymer ?
#
loop_
_entity_poly.entity_id
_entity_poly.type
_entity_poly.pdbx_seq_one_letter_code
_entity_poly.pdbx_strand_id
1 'polypeptide(L)'
;MIESIQEYDDLCAMFTECNLVGNPHEWWMDSGATRHVCANKELLSSFSPAQAEEMLYMDNSAPAKLEETGKIFLKMTFGKVLTLNNVLYVPE
;
A
#
# COMPACT_ATOMS: atom_id res chain seq x y z
N MET A 1 -2.07 -11.58 35.58
CA MET A 1 -1.74 -10.69 34.45
C MET A 1 -1.34 -11.61 33.31
N ILE A 2 -2.22 -11.81 32.34
CA ILE A 2 -1.96 -12.68 31.19
C ILE A 2 -1.42 -11.76 30.11
N GLU A 3 -0.14 -11.89 29.80
CA GLU A 3 0.46 -11.21 28.66
C GLU A 3 -0.12 -11.83 27.40
N SER A 4 -0.78 -11.00 26.59
CA SER A 4 -1.23 -11.41 25.26
C SER A 4 0.01 -11.64 24.40
N ILE A 5 0.36 -12.91 24.19
CA ILE A 5 1.34 -13.32 23.18
C ILE A 5 0.74 -12.91 21.83
N GLN A 6 1.25 -11.83 21.26
CA GLN A 6 0.86 -11.38 19.94
C GLN A 6 1.47 -12.37 18.94
N GLU A 7 0.69 -13.36 18.51
CA GLU A 7 1.06 -14.24 17.41
C GLU A 7 1.35 -13.39 16.18
N TYR A 8 2.63 -13.33 15.79
CA TYR A 8 3.04 -12.73 14.54
C TYR A 8 2.86 -13.81 13.46
N ASP A 9 1.83 -13.66 12.63
CA ASP A 9 1.66 -14.51 11.46
C ASP A 9 2.86 -14.29 10.52
N ASP A 10 3.65 -15.33 10.32
CA ASP A 10 4.73 -15.32 9.32
C ASP A 10 4.09 -15.34 7.92
N LEU A 11 3.95 -14.17 7.33
CA LEU A 11 3.37 -13.98 6.00
C LEU A 11 4.46 -14.23 4.94
N CYS A 12 4.56 -15.46 4.49
CA CYS A 12 5.34 -15.80 3.30
C CYS A 12 4.49 -15.61 2.03
N ALA A 13 5.00 -14.84 1.08
CA ALA A 13 4.42 -14.66 -0.24
C ALA A 13 5.38 -15.21 -1.30
N MET A 14 4.85 -16.03 -2.21
CA MET A 14 5.59 -16.52 -3.38
C MET A 14 5.28 -15.60 -4.56
N PHE A 15 6.31 -15.08 -5.21
CA PHE A 15 6.18 -14.25 -6.40
C PHE A 15 6.61 -15.05 -7.63
N THR A 16 5.94 -14.80 -8.75
CA THR A 16 6.32 -15.37 -10.05
C THR A 16 6.30 -14.24 -11.06
N GLU A 17 7.38 -14.10 -11.82
CA GLU A 17 7.43 -13.17 -12.94
C GLU A 17 6.53 -13.72 -14.05
N CYS A 18 5.47 -12.97 -14.36
CA CYS A 18 4.52 -13.30 -15.40
C CYS A 18 4.45 -12.13 -16.37
N ASN A 19 4.56 -12.40 -17.68
CA ASN A 19 4.31 -11.40 -18.72
C ASN A 19 2.80 -11.17 -18.86
N LEU A 20 2.23 -10.39 -17.94
CA LEU A 20 0.82 -10.02 -17.96
C LEU A 20 0.60 -8.86 -18.93
N VAL A 21 -0.10 -9.13 -20.04
CA VAL A 21 -0.54 -8.08 -20.97
C VAL A 21 -1.86 -7.51 -20.44
N GLY A 22 -1.80 -6.31 -19.85
CA GLY A 22 -2.98 -5.48 -19.63
C GLY A 22 -3.71 -5.62 -18.29
N ASN A 23 -2.98 -5.59 -17.17
CA ASN A 23 -3.61 -5.45 -15.86
C ASN A 23 -3.39 -4.03 -15.29
N PRO A 24 -4.40 -3.14 -15.30
CA PRO A 24 -4.26 -1.77 -14.83
C PRO A 24 -4.26 -1.60 -13.30
N HIS A 25 -4.36 -2.70 -12.52
CA HIS A 25 -4.49 -2.65 -11.06
C HIS A 25 -3.37 -3.40 -10.34
N GLU A 26 -2.14 -3.29 -10.83
CA GLU A 26 -0.99 -3.98 -10.24
C GLU A 26 -0.27 -3.14 -9.19
N TRP A 27 0.19 -3.84 -8.15
CA TRP A 27 1.02 -3.30 -7.10
C TRP A 27 2.48 -3.62 -7.40
N TRP A 28 3.33 -2.62 -7.27
CA TRP A 28 4.77 -2.75 -7.42
C TRP A 28 5.39 -2.88 -6.03
N MET A 29 6.26 -3.89 -5.85
CA MET A 29 7.12 -3.95 -4.67
C MET A 29 8.40 -3.18 -4.97
N ASP A 30 8.56 -2.05 -4.29
CA ASP A 30 9.75 -1.22 -4.40
C ASP A 30 10.48 -1.18 -3.07
N SER A 31 11.67 -1.80 -3.02
CA SER A 31 12.54 -1.78 -1.85
C SER A 31 13.11 -0.38 -1.56
N GLY A 32 13.10 0.53 -2.54
CA GLY A 32 13.50 1.93 -2.36
C GLY A 32 12.40 2.81 -1.76
N ALA A 33 11.14 2.37 -1.80
CA ALA A 33 10.02 3.13 -1.28
C ALA A 33 9.96 3.06 0.26
N THR A 34 9.86 4.23 0.90
CA THR A 34 9.71 4.33 2.36
C THR A 34 8.25 4.33 2.81
N ARG A 35 7.32 4.55 1.88
CA ARG A 35 5.87 4.65 2.13
C ARG A 35 5.08 3.94 1.04
N HIS A 36 3.90 3.45 1.39
CA HIS A 36 2.96 2.88 0.42
C HIS A 36 2.20 3.99 -0.29
N VAL A 37 2.18 3.97 -1.62
CA VAL A 37 1.50 4.96 -2.45
C VAL A 37 0.52 4.26 -3.39
N CYS A 38 -0.64 4.87 -3.61
CA CYS A 38 -1.68 4.38 -4.51
C CYS A 38 -2.23 5.52 -5.36
N ALA A 39 -2.26 5.35 -6.68
CA ALA A 39 -2.92 6.28 -7.59
C ALA A 39 -4.41 5.96 -7.81
N ASN A 40 -4.88 4.79 -7.38
CA ASN A 40 -6.27 4.39 -7.49
C ASN A 40 -6.99 4.51 -6.14
N LYS A 41 -7.87 5.51 -6.03
CA LYS A 41 -8.64 5.77 -4.81
C LYS A 41 -9.62 4.64 -4.46
N GLU A 42 -10.15 3.93 -5.45
CA GLU A 42 -11.16 2.87 -5.26
C GLU A 42 -10.60 1.65 -4.51
N LEU A 43 -9.27 1.49 -4.49
CA LEU A 43 -8.60 0.42 -3.75
C LEU A 43 -8.53 0.69 -2.23
N LEU A 44 -8.73 1.94 -1.79
CA LEU A 44 -8.74 2.30 -0.38
C LEU A 44 -10.05 1.82 0.28
N SER A 45 -9.92 0.97 1.30
CA SER A 45 -11.07 0.51 2.08
C SER A 45 -11.56 1.55 3.10
N SER A 46 -10.69 2.48 3.47
CA SER A 46 -10.97 3.58 4.38
C SER A 46 -10.08 4.75 4.02
N PHE A 47 -10.58 5.96 4.14
CA PHE A 47 -9.84 7.17 3.84
C PHE A 47 -10.03 8.19 4.96
N SER A 48 -8.95 8.94 5.23
CA SER A 48 -8.95 10.13 6.05
C SER A 48 -8.21 11.23 5.29
N PRO A 49 -8.63 12.50 5.39
CA PRO A 49 -7.88 13.61 4.81
C PRO A 49 -6.42 13.56 5.28
N ALA A 50 -5.50 13.81 4.36
CA ALA A 50 -4.11 14.00 4.72
C ALA A 50 -3.94 15.23 5.62
N GLN A 51 -2.87 15.27 6.43
CA GLN A 51 -2.55 16.49 7.16
C GLN A 51 -2.29 17.60 6.15
N ALA A 52 -2.92 18.75 6.37
CA ALA A 52 -2.75 19.91 5.49
C ALA A 52 -1.25 20.22 5.37
N GLU A 53 -0.76 20.34 4.14
CA GLU A 53 0.65 20.64 3.74
C GLU A 53 1.62 19.45 3.63
N GLU A 54 1.16 18.19 3.77
CA GLU A 54 2.05 17.05 3.52
C GLU A 54 2.32 16.88 2.00
N MET A 55 3.57 17.10 1.60
CA MET A 55 4.08 16.80 0.24
C MET A 55 4.92 15.53 0.27
N LEU A 56 4.73 14.68 -0.73
CA LEU A 56 5.60 13.54 -0.98
C LEU A 56 6.64 13.90 -2.03
N TYR A 57 7.88 13.49 -1.81
CA TYR A 57 8.91 13.53 -2.84
C TYR A 57 9.03 12.14 -3.44
N MET A 58 8.79 12.05 -4.75
CA MET A 58 8.95 10.82 -5.51
C MET A 58 10.43 10.59 -5.83
N ASP A 59 10.77 9.43 -6.38
CA ASP A 59 12.16 9.08 -6.74
C ASP A 59 12.80 10.08 -7.70
N ASN A 60 12.01 10.65 -8.61
CA ASN A 60 12.44 11.73 -9.51
C ASN A 60 12.55 13.12 -8.83
N SER A 61 12.47 13.19 -7.51
CA SER A 61 12.45 14.42 -6.70
C SER A 61 11.29 15.37 -7.00
N ALA A 62 10.30 14.95 -7.80
CA ALA A 62 9.11 15.76 -8.04
C ALA A 62 8.21 15.74 -6.79
N PRO A 63 7.67 16.91 -6.39
CA PRO A 63 6.69 16.98 -5.32
C PRO A 63 5.34 16.44 -5.83
N ALA A 64 4.73 15.57 -5.04
CA ALA A 64 3.39 15.05 -5.25
C ALA A 64 2.50 15.49 -4.09
N LYS A 65 1.31 16.00 -4.42
CA LYS A 65 0.34 16.43 -3.42
C LYS A 65 -0.35 15.21 -2.83
N LEU A 66 -0.30 15.10 -1.51
CA LEU A 66 -1.06 14.09 -0.79
C LEU A 66 -2.48 14.61 -0.54
N GLU A 67 -3.49 13.85 -0.95
CA GLU A 67 -4.88 14.23 -0.68
C GLU A 67 -5.46 13.44 0.49
N GLU A 68 -5.18 12.14 0.55
CA GLU A 68 -5.79 11.24 1.52
C GLU A 68 -4.83 10.13 1.95
N THR A 69 -5.07 9.62 3.14
CA THR A 69 -4.39 8.45 3.70
C THR A 69 -5.42 7.39 4.03
N GLY A 70 -5.09 6.11 3.84
CA GLY A 70 -6.02 5.03 4.06
C GLY A 70 -5.41 3.67 4.29
N LYS A 71 -6.26 2.66 4.13
CA LYS A 71 -5.91 1.24 4.25
C LYS A 71 -6.26 0.50 2.98
N ILE A 72 -5.46 -0.51 2.67
CA ILE A 72 -5.69 -1.40 1.52
C ILE A 72 -5.55 -2.85 1.98
N PHE A 73 -6.47 -3.68 1.52
CA PHE A 73 -6.47 -5.12 1.79
C PHE A 73 -5.98 -5.86 0.54
N LEU A 74 -4.75 -6.34 0.58
CA LEU A 74 -4.18 -7.18 -0.46
C LEU A 74 -4.55 -8.64 -0.18
N LYS A 75 -5.36 -9.23 -1.06
CA LYS A 75 -5.70 -10.65 -0.99
C LYS A 75 -4.54 -11.45 -1.58
N MET A 76 -3.90 -12.24 -0.73
CA MET A 76 -2.80 -13.11 -1.09
C MET A 76 -3.31 -14.49 -1.49
N THR A 77 -2.42 -15.31 -2.04
CA THR A 77 -2.68 -16.74 -2.28
C THR A 77 -3.06 -17.45 -0.97
N PHE A 78 -3.87 -18.51 -1.06
CA PHE A 78 -4.38 -19.27 0.10
C PHE A 78 -5.34 -18.49 1.03
N GLY A 79 -5.93 -17.39 0.54
CA GLY A 79 -6.97 -16.66 1.27
C GLY A 79 -6.46 -15.77 2.40
N LYS A 80 -5.15 -15.66 2.58
CA LYS A 80 -4.55 -14.70 3.51
C LYS A 80 -4.78 -13.27 3.01
N VAL A 81 -4.96 -12.32 3.93
CA VAL A 81 -5.13 -10.90 3.61
C VAL A 81 -4.02 -10.11 4.29
N LEU A 82 -3.19 -9.43 3.49
CA LEU A 82 -2.22 -8.47 3.98
C LEU A 82 -2.90 -7.09 4.05
N THR A 83 -2.84 -6.45 5.22
CA THR A 83 -3.37 -5.10 5.39
C THR A 83 -2.23 -4.10 5.30
N LEU A 84 -2.25 -3.27 4.26
CA LEU A 84 -1.38 -2.09 4.18
C LEU A 84 -2.06 -0.95 4.95
N ASN A 85 -1.36 -0.41 5.94
CA ASN A 85 -1.80 0.74 6.71
C ASN A 85 -1.07 2.00 6.22
N ASN A 86 -1.68 3.17 6.44
CA ASN A 86 -1.12 4.46 6.07
C ASN A 86 -0.74 4.56 4.59
N VAL A 87 -1.56 3.98 3.71
CA VAL A 87 -1.40 4.08 2.26
C VAL A 87 -1.76 5.49 1.82
N LEU A 88 -0.87 6.10 1.07
CA LEU A 88 -0.98 7.48 0.62
C LEU A 88 -1.60 7.53 -0.77
N TYR A 89 -2.71 8.25 -0.91
CA TYR A 89 -3.35 8.47 -2.20
C TYR A 89 -2.72 9.66 -2.90
N VAL A 90 -2.14 9.40 -4.08
CA VAL A 90 -1.51 10.41 -4.93
C VAL A 90 -2.14 10.33 -6.32
N PRO A 91 -3.00 11.28 -6.71
CA PRO A 91 -3.57 11.29 -8.06
C PRO A 91 -2.47 11.48 -9.12
N GLU A 92 -2.59 10.77 -10.24
CA GLU A 92 -1.78 11.03 -11.45
C GLU A 92 -2.10 12.41 -12.07
#